data_AF-A0A918WFC6-F1
#
_entry.id   AF-A0A918WFC6-F1
#
_cell.length_a   1.000
_cell.length_b   1.000
_cell.length_c   1.000
_cell.angle_alpha   90.00
_cell.angle_beta   90.00
_cell.angle_gamma   90.00
#
_symmetry.space_group_name_H-M   'P 1'
#
loop_
_entity.id
_entity.type
_entity.pdbx_description
1 polymer ?
#
loop_
_entity_poly.entity_id
_entity_poly.type
_entity_poly.pdbx_seq_one_letter_code
_entity_poly.pdbx_strand_id
1 'polypeptide(L)'
;MTEKSNPMDRLADFVKSGRNRTEPIPDDIKEDLGKWLDEENRKRRASYSDPMLPPWQYRPDIPRASMGWRMGPGEDYIMDFLNWYRALSVEQQQIYAKGHPEPNDWDGFLSSILPKAE
;
A
#
# COMPACT_ATOMS: atom_id res chain seq x y z
N MET A 1 0.52 -33.68 -12.37
CA MET A 1 0.45 -32.65 -11.30
C MET A 1 0.45 -31.31 -12.02
N THR A 2 -0.72 -30.68 -12.17
CA THR A 2 -0.80 -29.37 -12.82
C THR A 2 -0.31 -28.33 -11.82
N GLU A 3 0.91 -27.87 -12.04
CA GLU A 3 1.46 -26.68 -11.37
C GLU A 3 0.46 -25.55 -11.62
N LYS A 4 -0.13 -25.00 -10.54
CA LYS A 4 -1.10 -23.91 -10.68
C LYS A 4 -0.34 -22.70 -11.22
N SER A 5 -0.49 -22.45 -12.52
CA SER A 5 0.11 -21.30 -13.22
C SER A 5 -0.22 -20.01 -12.48
N ASN A 6 0.80 -19.18 -12.24
CA ASN A 6 0.66 -17.90 -11.57
C ASN A 6 -0.36 -17.04 -12.34
N PRO A 7 -1.35 -16.41 -11.68
CA PRO A 7 -2.34 -15.57 -12.37
C PRO A 7 -1.71 -14.43 -13.18
N MET A 8 -0.52 -13.95 -12.80
CA MET A 8 0.26 -12.99 -13.58
C MET A 8 0.74 -13.55 -14.92
N ASP A 9 1.13 -14.83 -14.97
CA ASP A 9 1.56 -15.48 -16.22
C ASP A 9 0.36 -15.65 -17.14
N ARG A 10 -0.80 -16.05 -16.60
CA ARG A 10 -2.06 -16.16 -17.35
C ARG A 10 -2.49 -14.82 -17.95
N LEU A 11 -2.39 -13.74 -17.18
CA LEU A 11 -2.64 -12.38 -17.68
C LEU A 11 -1.63 -12.00 -18.77
N ALA A 12 -0.34 -12.29 -18.56
CA ALA A 12 0.69 -11.97 -19.52
C ALA A 12 0.48 -12.71 -20.86
N ASP A 13 0.13 -14.00 -20.81
CA ASP A 13 -0.18 -14.79 -22.01
C ASP A 13 -1.41 -14.25 -22.74
N PHE A 14 -2.45 -13.87 -22.01
CA PHE A 14 -3.64 -13.23 -22.60
C PHE A 14 -3.27 -11.95 -23.36
N VAL A 15 -2.50 -11.06 -22.74
CA VAL A 15 -2.12 -9.76 -23.31
C VAL A 15 -1.11 -9.92 -24.47
N LYS A 16 -0.15 -10.84 -24.36
CA LYS A 16 0.91 -11.06 -25.36
C LYS A 16 0.41 -11.72 -26.64
N SER A 17 -0.71 -12.43 -26.59
CA SER A 17 -1.29 -13.12 -27.75
C SER A 17 -1.59 -12.20 -28.94
N GLY A 18 -1.64 -10.88 -28.73
CA GLY A 18 -1.82 -9.85 -29.77
C GLY A 18 -3.23 -9.80 -30.35
N ARG A 19 -3.97 -10.91 -30.29
CA ARG A 19 -5.36 -11.07 -30.74
C ARG A 19 -6.36 -10.44 -29.78
N ASN A 20 -6.03 -10.37 -28.49
CA ASN A 20 -6.99 -10.00 -27.44
C ASN A 20 -6.76 -8.58 -26.88
N ARG A 21 -5.97 -7.73 -27.56
CA ARG A 21 -5.64 -6.37 -27.05
C ARG A 21 -6.85 -5.47 -26.83
N THR A 22 -7.94 -5.71 -27.57
CA THR A 22 -9.20 -4.96 -27.47
C THR A 22 -10.27 -5.71 -26.70
N GLU A 23 -10.03 -6.97 -26.34
CA GLU A 23 -10.98 -7.78 -25.60
C GLU A 23 -10.84 -7.50 -24.10
N PRO A 24 -11.96 -7.43 -23.36
CA PRO A 24 -11.88 -7.29 -21.91
C PRO A 24 -11.19 -8.52 -21.32
N ILE A 25 -10.44 -8.31 -20.24
CA ILE A 25 -9.84 -9.42 -19.49
C ILE A 25 -10.97 -10.36 -19.04
N PRO A 26 -10.84 -11.68 -19.27
CA PRO A 26 -11.79 -12.68 -18.78
C PRO A 26 -12.02 -12.61 -17.28
N ASP A 27 -13.25 -12.85 -16.83
CA ASP A 27 -13.63 -12.70 -15.42
C ASP A 27 -12.93 -13.71 -14.51
N ASP A 28 -12.63 -14.92 -15.00
CA ASP A 28 -11.86 -15.92 -14.25
C ASP A 28 -10.43 -15.43 -13.97
N ILE A 29 -9.79 -14.77 -14.95
CA ILE A 29 -8.47 -14.16 -14.77
C ILE A 29 -8.54 -13.00 -13.78
N LYS A 30 -9.58 -12.17 -13.84
CA LYS A 30 -9.77 -11.08 -12.86
C LYS A 30 -9.96 -11.61 -11.44
N GLU A 31 -10.76 -12.65 -11.26
CA GLU A 31 -11.04 -13.23 -9.96
C GLU A 31 -9.77 -13.88 -9.36
N ASP A 32 -9.05 -14.67 -10.14
CA ASP A 32 -7.81 -15.31 -9.71
C ASP A 32 -6.73 -14.26 -9.39
N LEU A 33 -6.61 -13.23 -10.22
CA LEU A 33 -5.68 -12.11 -9.98
C LEU A 33 -6.05 -11.33 -8.73
N GLY A 34 -7.34 -11.08 -8.50
CA GLY A 34 -7.82 -10.40 -7.30
C GLY A 34 -7.44 -11.15 -6.02
N LYS A 35 -7.73 -12.45 -5.97
CA LYS A 35 -7.35 -13.31 -4.83
C LYS A 35 -5.86 -13.33 -4.59
N TRP A 36 -5.07 -13.38 -5.66
CA TRP A 36 -3.62 -13.35 -5.57
C TRP A 36 -3.10 -12.01 -5.05
N LEU A 37 -3.61 -10.89 -5.56
CA LEU A 37 -3.27 -9.54 -5.08
C LEU A 37 -3.62 -9.38 -3.59
N ASP A 38 -4.77 -9.86 -3.16
CA ASP A 38 -5.18 -9.79 -1.75
C ASP A 38 -4.24 -10.58 -0.85
N GLU A 39 -3.84 -11.79 -1.26
CA GLU A 39 -2.92 -12.63 -0.50
C GLU A 39 -1.51 -12.04 -0.47
N GLU A 40 -0.99 -11.53 -1.59
CA GLU A 40 0.32 -10.88 -1.63
C GLU A 40 0.34 -9.58 -0.81
N ASN A 41 -0.72 -8.76 -0.91
CA ASN A 41 -0.87 -7.57 -0.08
C ASN A 41 -0.95 -7.94 1.41
N ARG A 42 -1.64 -9.02 1.77
CA ARG A 42 -1.71 -9.52 3.15
C ARG A 42 -0.34 -9.94 3.65
N LYS A 43 0.42 -10.72 2.88
CA LYS A 43 1.78 -11.14 3.24
C LYS A 43 2.70 -9.94 3.42
N ARG A 44 2.64 -8.96 2.50
CA ARG A 44 3.41 -7.71 2.61
C ARG A 44 3.06 -6.98 3.90
N ARG A 45 1.77 -6.75 4.17
CA ARG A 45 1.31 -6.04 5.38
C ARG A 45 1.61 -6.80 6.67
N ALA A 46 1.63 -8.12 6.64
CA ALA A 46 2.02 -8.95 7.79
C ALA A 46 3.50 -8.76 8.20
N SER A 47 4.33 -8.20 7.32
CA SER A 47 5.72 -7.84 7.66
C SER A 47 5.83 -6.50 8.42
N TYR A 48 4.77 -5.71 8.48
CA TYR A 48 4.76 -4.44 9.21
C TYR A 48 4.54 -4.66 10.70
N SER A 49 4.94 -3.68 11.50
CA SER A 49 4.61 -3.64 12.93
C SER A 49 3.11 -3.44 13.13
N ASP A 50 2.59 -3.91 14.26
CA ASP A 50 1.25 -3.62 14.75
C ASP A 50 1.34 -2.97 16.15
N PRO A 51 1.04 -1.67 16.31
CA PRO A 51 0.59 -0.73 15.27
C PRO A 51 1.69 -0.42 14.23
N MET A 52 1.29 0.02 13.04
CA MET A 52 2.25 0.45 12.00
C MET A 52 3.09 1.62 12.53
N LEU A 53 4.39 1.60 12.27
CA LEU A 53 5.27 2.73 12.58
C LEU A 53 4.95 3.93 11.67
N PRO A 54 5.21 5.16 12.13
CA PRO A 54 5.12 6.31 11.27
C PRO A 54 6.26 6.28 10.24
N PRO A 55 6.07 6.92 9.07
CA PRO A 55 7.05 6.87 7.97
C PRO A 55 8.47 7.28 8.38
N TRP A 56 8.62 8.28 9.25
CA TRP A 56 9.92 8.75 9.73
C TRP A 56 10.62 7.81 10.71
N GLN A 57 9.91 6.85 11.30
CA GLN A 57 10.52 5.81 12.13
C GLN A 57 10.79 4.54 11.33
N TYR A 58 9.97 4.23 10.33
CA TYR A 58 10.17 3.08 9.46
C TYR A 58 11.33 3.28 8.46
N ARG A 59 11.40 4.47 7.85
CA ARG A 59 12.46 4.86 6.89
C ARG A 59 13.01 6.25 7.24
N PRO A 60 13.78 6.37 8.34
CA PRO A 60 14.40 7.65 8.71
C PRO A 60 15.39 8.17 7.66
N ASP A 61 15.85 7.29 6.76
CA ASP A 61 16.75 7.59 5.64
C ASP A 61 16.07 8.32 4.46
N ILE A 62 14.73 8.34 4.39
CA ILE A 62 13.98 8.97 3.31
C ILE A 62 13.30 10.25 3.83
N PRO A 63 13.80 11.45 3.47
CA PRO A 63 13.16 12.71 3.87
C PRO A 63 11.71 12.81 3.39
N ARG A 64 10.84 13.52 4.13
CA ARG A 64 9.42 13.66 3.79
C ARG A 64 9.16 14.09 2.35
N ALA A 65 9.92 15.04 1.83
CA ALA A 65 9.74 15.60 0.49
C ALA A 65 10.38 14.73 -0.62
N SER A 66 11.03 13.62 -0.27
CA SER A 66 11.73 12.76 -1.22
C SER A 66 10.76 12.08 -2.18
N MET A 67 11.16 11.99 -3.46
CA MET A 67 10.48 11.15 -4.45
C MET A 67 10.52 9.66 -4.08
N GLY A 68 11.38 9.24 -3.15
CA GLY A 68 11.43 7.87 -2.63
C GLY A 68 10.11 7.39 -2.00
N TRP A 69 9.23 8.31 -1.59
CA TRP A 69 7.88 8.01 -1.11
C TRP A 69 6.84 7.87 -2.22
N ARG A 70 7.13 8.33 -3.44
CA ARG A 70 6.16 8.34 -4.57
C ARG A 70 6.53 7.45 -5.74
N MET A 71 7.82 7.13 -5.87
CA MET A 71 8.40 6.40 -7.00
C MET A 71 9.57 5.53 -6.53
N GLY A 72 9.52 5.05 -5.29
CA GLY A 72 10.69 4.46 -4.64
C GLY A 72 10.34 3.48 -3.55
N PRO A 73 11.33 3.03 -2.78
CA PRO A 73 11.18 1.89 -1.89
C PRO A 73 10.40 2.21 -0.60
N GLY A 74 9.86 3.43 -0.46
CA GLY A 74 8.92 3.81 0.58
C GLY A 74 7.46 3.90 0.12
N GLU A 75 7.19 3.78 -1.19
CA GLU A 75 5.86 4.01 -1.78
C GLU A 75 4.79 3.06 -1.24
N ASP A 76 5.04 1.76 -1.29
CA ASP A 76 4.10 0.77 -0.75
C ASP A 76 3.78 1.03 0.73
N TYR A 77 4.81 1.32 1.52
CA TYR A 77 4.67 1.55 2.96
C TYR A 77 3.85 2.80 3.26
N ILE A 78 4.13 3.93 2.59
CA ILE A 78 3.40 5.16 2.83
C ILE A 78 1.93 5.01 2.43
N MET A 79 1.65 4.31 1.32
CA MET A 79 0.26 4.07 0.89
C MET A 79 -0.49 3.19 1.89
N ASP A 80 0.12 2.10 2.36
CA ASP A 80 -0.49 1.23 3.37
C ASP A 80 -0.66 1.96 4.71
N PHE A 81 0.34 2.76 5.15
CA PHE A 81 0.26 3.58 6.35
C PHE A 81 -0.88 4.60 6.29
N LEU A 82 -1.06 5.31 5.17
CA LEU A 82 -2.13 6.27 4.99
C LEU A 82 -3.51 5.62 5.14
N ASN A 83 -3.70 4.45 4.52
CA ASN A 83 -4.96 3.70 4.61
C ASN A 83 -5.23 3.23 6.05
N TRP A 84 -4.21 2.68 6.70
CA TRP A 84 -4.30 2.23 8.08
C TRP A 84 -4.61 3.38 9.05
N TYR A 85 -3.87 4.50 8.97
CA TYR A 85 -4.04 5.63 9.87
C TYR A 85 -5.41 6.31 9.71
N ARG A 86 -5.92 6.42 8.47
CA ARG A 86 -7.27 6.94 8.19
C ARG A 86 -8.39 6.04 8.69
N ALA A 87 -8.13 4.75 8.85
CA ALA A 87 -9.11 3.80 9.39
C ALA A 87 -9.20 3.82 10.92
N LEU A 88 -8.23 4.42 11.61
CA LEU A 88 -8.27 4.60 13.06
C LEU A 88 -9.38 5.58 13.47
N SER A 89 -9.94 5.39 14.67
CA SER A 89 -10.84 6.37 15.27
C SER A 89 -10.09 7.67 15.61
N VAL A 90 -10.80 8.78 15.78
CA VAL A 90 -10.21 10.06 16.16
C VAL A 90 -9.40 9.94 17.47
N GLU A 91 -9.89 9.19 18.45
CA GLU A 91 -9.19 8.94 19.70
C GLU A 91 -7.91 8.13 19.48
N GLN A 92 -7.96 7.07 18.68
CA GLN A 92 -6.79 6.26 18.34
C GLN A 92 -5.73 7.07 17.60
N GLN A 93 -6.14 7.95 16.68
CA GLN A 93 -5.24 8.86 15.98
C GLN A 93 -4.54 9.81 16.96
N GLN A 94 -5.28 10.37 17.93
CA GLN A 94 -4.70 11.24 18.96
C GLN A 94 -3.71 10.52 19.87
N ILE A 95 -4.04 9.30 20.31
CA ILE A 95 -3.13 8.46 21.11
C ILE A 95 -1.87 8.14 20.29
N TYR A 96 -2.05 7.76 19.03
CA TYR A 96 -0.96 7.45 18.12
C TYR A 96 -0.02 8.64 17.91
N ALA A 97 -0.56 9.82 17.59
CA ALA A 97 0.22 11.04 17.38
C ALA A 97 1.01 11.46 18.64
N LYS A 98 0.46 11.22 19.85
CA LYS A 98 1.17 11.47 21.11
C LYS A 98 2.32 10.48 21.35
N GLY A 99 2.14 9.21 20.96
CA GLY A 99 3.18 8.17 21.08
C GLY A 99 4.30 8.29 20.04
N HIS A 100 4.00 8.93 18.91
CA HIS A 100 4.88 9.06 17.76
C HIS A 100 5.02 10.53 17.37
N PRO A 101 5.80 11.34 18.11
CA PRO A 101 5.97 12.75 17.81
C PRO A 101 6.64 12.95 16.44
N GLU A 102 6.14 13.93 15.70
CA GLU A 102 6.68 14.32 14.40
C GLU A 102 8.02 15.06 14.58
N PRO A 103 9.10 14.64 13.91
CA PRO A 103 10.30 15.46 13.81
C PRO A 103 10.03 16.70 12.95
N ASN A 104 10.90 17.72 13.03
CA ASN A 104 10.73 19.01 12.34
C ASN A 104 10.40 18.87 10.85
N ASP A 105 11.07 17.95 10.13
CA ASP A 105 10.83 17.75 8.69
C ASP A 105 9.46 17.11 8.38
N TRP A 106 8.81 16.54 9.39
CA TRP A 106 7.52 15.86 9.32
C TRP A 106 6.39 16.64 9.98
N ASP A 107 6.65 17.87 10.42
CA ASP A 107 5.67 18.72 11.10
C ASP A 107 4.34 18.82 10.34
N GLY A 108 3.24 18.51 11.04
CA GLY A 108 1.89 18.57 10.53
C GLY A 108 1.54 17.49 9.51
N PHE A 109 2.38 16.46 9.31
CA PHE A 109 2.10 15.37 8.37
C PHE A 109 0.85 14.58 8.75
N LEU A 110 0.77 14.04 9.97
CA LEU A 110 -0.36 13.27 10.48
C LEU A 110 -1.66 14.06 10.42
N SER A 111 -1.59 15.36 10.70
CA SER A 111 -2.76 16.24 10.56
C SER A 111 -3.15 16.46 9.10
N SER A 112 -2.18 16.56 8.19
CA SER A 112 -2.42 16.81 6.76
C SER A 112 -3.07 15.64 6.01
N ILE A 113 -2.93 14.42 6.53
CA ILE A 113 -3.44 13.20 5.88
C ILE A 113 -4.85 12.82 6.33
N LEU A 114 -5.38 13.52 7.35
CA LEU A 114 -6.76 13.40 7.80
C LEU A 114 -7.71 14.15 6.86
N PRO A 115 -8.95 13.68 6.68
CA PRO A 115 -9.96 14.44 5.95
C PRO A 115 -10.17 15.79 6.65
N LYS A 116 -10.26 16.87 5.86
CA LYS A 116 -10.66 18.17 6.39
C LYS A 116 -12.11 18.07 6.82
N ALA A 117 -12.42 18.49 8.05
CA ALA A 117 -13.80 18.72 8.44
C ALA A 117 -14.34 19.87 7.57
N GLU A 118 -15.42 19.61 6.83
CA GLU A 118 -16.19 20.63 6.09
C GLU A 118 -16.94 21.57 7.04
#